data_AF-A0A8B9A0A3-F1
#
_entry.id   AF-A0A8B9A0A3-F1
#
_cell.length_a   1.000
_cell.length_b   1.000
_cell.length_c   1.000
_cell.angle_alpha   90.00
_cell.angle_beta   90.00
_cell.angle_gamma   90.00
#
_symmetry.space_group_name_H-M   'P 1'
#
loop_
_entity.id
_entity.type
_entity.pdbx_description
1 polymer ?
#
loop_
_entity_poly.entity_id
_entity_poly.type
_entity_poly.pdbx_seq_one_letter_code
_entity_poly.pdbx_strand_id
1 'polypeptide(L)'
;MAEREREHGRGFQLLCPQGHKPTSGLGRGNLLATKKLEDLLAIARVPPADNQMECHPAGWQQARLRKLCESKNVHLSAYSPLGGSNVLTNPVGTTVAEKLGKTTPAQVALRWGLQMGQSVLPKSTRESRIKENFDIFDWSIPEELFAKFSDIEQASTHFVFEVPCN
;
A
#
# COMPACT_ATOMS: atom_id res chain seq x y z
N MET A 1 16.55 0.57 36.46
CA MET A 1 16.06 -0.57 35.67
C MET A 1 14.54 -0.45 35.62
N ALA A 2 13.84 -0.23 34.51
CA ALA A 2 14.15 -0.23 33.09
C ALA A 2 13.47 0.99 32.41
N GLU A 3 14.10 1.47 31.34
CA GLU A 3 13.73 2.63 30.53
C GLU A 3 13.10 2.14 29.20
N ARG A 4 12.29 3.01 28.58
CA ARG A 4 11.84 2.99 27.17
C ARG A 4 10.88 1.88 26.72
N GLU A 5 9.60 2.26 26.63
CA GLU A 5 8.81 1.92 25.44
C GLU A 5 8.43 3.21 24.71
N ARG A 6 8.97 3.31 23.50
CA ARG A 6 8.86 4.45 22.59
C ARG A 6 7.51 4.41 21.89
N GLU A 7 6.81 5.52 21.99
CA GLU A 7 5.68 5.90 21.14
C GLU A 7 6.00 5.65 19.64
N HIS A 8 5.40 4.61 19.04
CA HIS A 8 5.34 4.43 17.59
C HIS A 8 3.93 3.92 17.27
N GLY A 9 3.05 4.81 16.79
CA GLY A 9 1.70 4.38 16.37
C GLY A 9 0.58 5.42 16.42
N ARG A 10 0.87 6.73 16.52
CA ARG A 10 -0.12 7.77 16.18
C ARG A 10 0.04 8.05 14.68
N GLY A 11 -0.93 7.98 13.78
CA GLY A 11 -2.36 7.74 13.82
C GLY A 11 -2.84 8.24 12.45
N PHE A 12 -3.56 7.43 11.68
CA PHE A 12 -4.31 7.96 10.53
C PHE A 12 -5.79 7.84 10.87
N GLN A 13 -6.34 8.99 11.22
CA GLN A 13 -7.72 9.16 11.61
C GLN A 13 -8.54 9.25 10.31
N LEU A 14 -9.56 8.41 10.18
CA LEU A 14 -10.56 8.52 9.12
C LEU A 14 -11.16 9.94 9.19
N LEU A 15 -10.79 10.79 8.24
CA LEU A 15 -11.39 12.12 8.10
C LEU A 15 -12.76 11.95 7.46
N CYS A 16 -13.79 12.01 8.30
CA CYS A 16 -15.16 12.21 7.84
C CYS A 16 -15.30 13.69 7.41
N PRO A 17 -15.83 14.03 6.21
CA PRO A 17 -15.92 15.41 5.74
C PRO A 17 -16.92 16.30 6.51
N GLN A 18 -17.57 15.78 7.53
CA GLN A 18 -18.55 16.50 8.35
C GLN A 18 -18.06 16.40 9.79
N GLY A 19 -17.95 17.54 10.49
CA GLY A 19 -17.36 17.73 11.84
C GLY A 19 -17.98 16.94 13.01
N HIS A 20 -18.37 15.69 12.77
CA HIS A 20 -18.70 14.69 13.76
C HIS A 20 -17.42 14.00 14.24
N LYS A 21 -17.40 13.71 15.53
CA LYS A 21 -16.30 13.04 16.23
C LYS A 21 -15.84 11.77 15.47
N PRO A 22 -14.52 11.48 15.46
CA PRO A 22 -13.98 10.28 14.84
C PRO A 22 -14.71 9.05 15.37
N THR A 23 -15.30 8.25 14.48
CA THR A 23 -15.88 6.97 14.84
C THR A 23 -14.77 6.06 15.35
N SER A 24 -14.71 5.93 16.67
CA SER A 24 -13.90 4.95 17.39
C SER A 24 -14.43 3.56 17.05
N GLY A 25 -13.76 2.86 16.14
CA GLY A 25 -14.07 1.46 15.84
C GLY A 25 -13.43 0.99 14.53
N LEU A 26 -12.15 0.59 14.60
CA LEU A 26 -11.46 -0.47 13.83
C LEU A 26 -9.95 -0.33 14.05
N GLY A 27 -9.53 -0.59 15.30
CA GLY A 27 -8.13 -0.79 15.64
C GLY A 27 -7.70 -2.20 15.24
N ARG A 28 -6.60 -2.29 14.49
CA ARG A 28 -6.04 -3.44 13.75
C ARG A 28 -6.70 -3.66 12.38
N GLY A 29 -5.96 -3.29 11.33
CA GLY A 29 -6.39 -3.24 9.94
C GLY A 29 -6.77 -4.60 9.38
N ASN A 30 -8.04 -4.94 9.51
CA ASN A 30 -8.65 -6.04 8.77
C ASN A 30 -9.38 -5.44 7.57
N LEU A 31 -8.90 -5.83 6.40
CA LEU A 31 -9.08 -5.14 5.15
C LEU A 31 -10.18 -5.85 4.35
N LEU A 32 -10.91 -5.11 3.50
CA LEU A 32 -12.02 -5.69 2.75
C LEU A 32 -11.55 -6.08 1.35
N ALA A 33 -11.32 -7.38 1.17
CA ALA A 33 -11.25 -7.99 -0.15
C ALA A 33 -12.52 -7.64 -0.95
N THR A 34 -12.42 -7.59 -2.28
CA THR A 34 -13.46 -7.07 -3.20
C THR A 34 -14.91 -7.35 -2.77
N LYS A 35 -15.25 -8.62 -2.51
CA LYS A 35 -16.61 -9.02 -2.10
C LYS A 35 -17.05 -8.35 -0.78
N LYS A 36 -16.18 -8.31 0.21
CA LYS A 36 -16.47 -7.67 1.50
C LYS A 36 -16.64 -6.15 1.37
N LEU A 37 -15.91 -5.52 0.43
CA LEU A 37 -16.08 -4.10 0.15
C LEU A 37 -17.43 -3.84 -0.53
N GLU A 38 -17.83 -4.69 -1.48
CA GLU A 38 -19.17 -4.63 -2.11
C GLU A 38 -20.28 -4.81 -1.07
N ASP A 39 -20.15 -5.80 -0.19
CA ASP A 39 -21.12 -6.06 0.89
C ASP A 39 -21.22 -4.86 1.84
N LEU A 40 -20.09 -4.25 2.23
CA LEU A 40 -20.08 -3.04 3.05
C LEU A 40 -20.76 -1.88 2.33
N LEU A 41 -20.42 -1.63 1.07
CA LEU A 41 -20.99 -0.52 0.29
C LEU A 41 -22.49 -0.67 0.06
N ALA A 42 -23.02 -1.90 0.06
CA ALA A 42 -24.45 -2.14 -0.07
C ALA A 42 -25.25 -1.72 1.18
N ILE A 43 -24.63 -1.76 2.36
CA ILE A 43 -25.30 -1.46 3.64
C ILE A 43 -24.87 -0.12 4.26
N ALA A 44 -23.73 0.42 3.84
CA ALA A 44 -23.14 1.60 4.45
C ALA A 44 -23.93 2.85 4.09
N ARG A 45 -24.45 3.54 5.12
CA ARG A 45 -25.06 4.88 4.96
C ARG A 45 -24.03 5.92 4.53
N VAL A 46 -22.79 5.78 5.01
CA VAL A 46 -21.65 6.62 4.64
C VAL A 46 -20.56 5.67 4.14
N PRO A 47 -20.20 5.70 2.85
CA PRO A 47 -19.17 4.82 2.31
C PRO A 47 -17.80 5.14 2.93
N PRO A 48 -16.90 4.15 3.06
CA PRO A 48 -15.54 4.40 3.53
C PRO A 48 -14.80 5.33 2.56
N ALA A 49 -14.05 6.28 3.11
CA ALA A 49 -13.22 7.18 2.29
C ALA A 49 -11.94 6.50 1.80
N ASP A 50 -11.45 5.50 2.53
CA ASP A 50 -10.22 4.77 2.24
C ASP A 50 -10.42 3.27 2.49
N ASN A 51 -9.81 2.45 1.64
CA ASN A 51 -9.64 1.02 1.84
C ASN A 51 -8.14 0.72 1.78
N GLN A 52 -7.54 0.46 2.92
CA GLN A 52 -6.15 0.04 2.98
C GLN A 52 -6.06 -1.45 2.58
N MET A 53 -5.06 -1.88 1.79
CA MET A 53 -4.83 -3.27 1.39
C MET A 53 -3.36 -3.55 1.07
N GLU A 54 -2.96 -4.83 1.11
CA GLU A 54 -1.64 -5.24 0.62
C GLU A 54 -1.64 -5.05 -0.88
N CYS A 55 -0.75 -4.18 -1.34
CA CYS A 55 -0.59 -3.92 -2.76
C CYS A 55 0.87 -3.60 -3.07
N HIS A 56 1.47 -4.34 -4.00
CA HIS A 56 2.83 -4.14 -4.45
C HIS A 56 3.02 -4.63 -5.90
N PRO A 57 3.99 -4.06 -6.65
CA PRO A 57 4.20 -4.42 -8.05
C PRO A 57 4.69 -5.87 -8.23
N ALA A 58 5.39 -6.44 -7.25
CA ALA A 58 5.99 -7.77 -7.31
C ALA A 58 4.99 -8.93 -7.05
N GLY A 59 3.81 -8.89 -7.69
CA GLY A 59 2.89 -10.02 -7.74
C GLY A 59 1.58 -9.87 -6.97
N TRP A 60 1.33 -8.76 -6.27
CA TRP A 60 0.03 -8.54 -5.61
C TRP A 60 -0.49 -7.14 -5.85
N GLN A 61 -0.97 -6.89 -7.06
CA GLN A 61 -1.30 -5.54 -7.52
C GLN A 61 -2.75 -5.14 -7.23
N GLN A 62 -3.63 -6.06 -6.87
CA GLN A 62 -5.04 -5.75 -6.52
C GLN A 62 -5.84 -5.09 -7.65
N ALA A 63 -5.61 -5.45 -8.92
CA ALA A 63 -6.23 -4.78 -10.07
C ALA A 63 -7.76 -4.70 -10.02
N ARG A 64 -8.44 -5.79 -9.63
CA ARG A 64 -9.90 -5.82 -9.47
C ARG A 64 -10.37 -4.88 -8.38
N LEU A 65 -9.69 -4.89 -7.24
CA LEU A 65 -10.07 -4.06 -6.10
C LEU A 65 -9.82 -2.58 -6.36
N ARG A 66 -8.71 -2.22 -7.01
CA ARG A 66 -8.46 -0.84 -7.46
C ARG A 66 -9.60 -0.30 -8.32
N LYS A 67 -10.03 -1.06 -9.32
CA LYS A 67 -11.15 -0.68 -10.18
C LYS A 67 -12.45 -0.51 -9.39
N LEU A 68 -12.71 -1.38 -8.41
CA LEU A 68 -13.86 -1.25 -7.53
C LEU A 68 -13.77 0.04 -6.70
N CYS A 69 -12.65 0.27 -6.02
CA CYS A 69 -12.38 1.47 -5.22
C CYS A 69 -12.58 2.74 -6.05
N GLU A 70 -11.98 2.82 -7.24
CA GLU A 70 -12.13 3.92 -8.19
C GLU A 70 -13.60 4.14 -8.58
N SER A 71 -14.33 3.08 -8.95
CA SER A 71 -15.74 3.17 -9.34
C SER A 71 -16.69 3.61 -8.21
N LYS A 72 -16.23 3.53 -6.95
CA LYS A 72 -17.02 3.81 -5.75
C LYS A 72 -16.52 5.04 -5.00
N ASN A 73 -15.56 5.77 -5.58
CA ASN A 73 -14.90 6.93 -4.96
C ASN A 73 -14.32 6.60 -3.56
N VAL A 74 -13.75 5.40 -3.43
CA VAL A 74 -13.02 4.93 -2.25
C VAL A 74 -11.53 5.00 -2.59
N HIS A 75 -10.72 5.67 -1.78
CA HIS A 75 -9.28 5.70 -1.97
C HIS A 75 -8.66 4.34 -1.66
N LEU A 76 -7.63 3.92 -2.40
CA LEU A 76 -6.87 2.70 -2.07
C LEU A 76 -5.52 3.08 -1.48
N SER A 77 -5.27 2.64 -0.25
CA SER A 77 -3.98 2.78 0.42
C SER A 77 -3.22 1.46 0.45
N ALA A 78 -2.07 1.41 -0.23
CA ALA A 78 -1.18 0.25 -0.25
C ALA A 78 -0.34 0.17 1.04
N TYR A 79 -0.64 -0.82 1.90
CA TYR A 79 0.31 -1.23 2.95
C TYR A 79 1.24 -2.34 2.42
N SER A 80 2.37 -2.51 3.12
CA SER A 80 3.44 -3.41 2.69
C SER A 80 3.81 -3.24 1.21
N PRO A 81 4.04 -1.99 0.73
CA PRO A 81 4.22 -1.71 -0.71
C PRO A 81 5.49 -2.35 -1.31
N LEU A 82 6.36 -2.89 -0.47
CA LEU A 82 7.56 -3.61 -0.86
C LEU A 82 7.39 -5.14 -0.86
N GLY A 83 6.23 -5.68 -0.44
CA GLY A 83 5.97 -7.13 -0.46
C GLY A 83 7.03 -7.98 0.25
N GLY A 84 7.67 -7.45 1.28
CA GLY A 84 8.85 -8.06 1.90
C GLY A 84 10.12 -7.94 1.03
N SER A 85 10.82 -9.05 0.81
CA SER A 85 12.02 -9.12 -0.04
C SER A 85 11.70 -9.27 -1.53
N ASN A 86 10.44 -9.58 -1.89
CA ASN A 86 10.05 -9.95 -3.25
C ASN A 86 10.20 -8.78 -4.25
N VAL A 87 9.98 -7.55 -3.81
CA VAL A 87 10.19 -6.36 -4.66
C VAL A 87 11.66 -6.09 -4.94
N LEU A 88 12.55 -6.44 -4.01
CA LEU A 88 13.99 -6.17 -4.15
C LEU A 88 14.66 -7.11 -5.17
N THR A 89 14.07 -8.28 -5.40
CA THR A 89 14.58 -9.30 -6.32
C THR A 89 13.76 -9.43 -7.60
N ASN A 90 12.67 -8.66 -7.73
CA ASN A 90 11.82 -8.71 -8.91
C ASN A 90 12.58 -8.19 -10.15
N PRO A 91 12.69 -8.98 -11.24
CA PRO A 91 13.49 -8.60 -12.40
C PRO A 91 12.95 -7.35 -13.10
N VAL A 92 11.63 -7.16 -13.14
CA VAL A 92 11.02 -5.95 -13.71
C VAL A 92 11.41 -4.73 -12.89
N GLY A 93 11.26 -4.79 -11.56
CA GLY A 93 11.65 -3.71 -10.65
C GLY A 93 13.12 -3.33 -10.78
N THR A 94 14.01 -4.33 -10.86
CA THR A 94 15.46 -4.14 -11.04
C THR A 94 15.79 -3.54 -12.40
N THR A 95 15.25 -4.05 -13.50
CA THR A 95 15.48 -3.49 -14.84
C THR A 95 14.98 -2.05 -14.96
N VAL A 96 13.83 -1.72 -14.35
CA VAL A 96 13.31 -0.36 -14.35
C VAL A 96 14.23 0.56 -13.53
N ALA A 97 14.69 0.11 -12.36
CA ALA A 97 15.64 0.82 -11.53
C ALA A 97 16.96 1.13 -12.26
N GLU A 98 17.54 0.13 -12.94
CA GLU A 98 18.75 0.27 -13.74
C GLU A 98 18.59 1.27 -14.88
N LYS A 99 17.47 1.21 -15.62
CA LYS A 99 17.19 2.13 -16.72
C LYS A 99 16.99 3.58 -16.25
N LEU A 100 16.51 3.78 -15.03
CA LEU A 100 16.35 5.10 -14.42
C LEU A 100 17.64 5.61 -13.77
N GLY A 101 18.65 4.75 -13.57
CA GLY A 101 20.03 5.10 -13.23
C GLY A 101 20.28 5.65 -11.81
N LYS A 102 19.26 6.19 -11.13
CA LYS A 102 19.37 6.80 -9.79
C LYS A 102 18.36 6.27 -8.77
N THR A 103 17.60 5.25 -9.13
CA THR A 103 16.49 4.76 -8.31
C THR A 103 16.71 3.31 -7.91
N THR A 104 16.36 2.94 -6.69
CA THR A 104 16.40 1.54 -6.24
C THR A 104 15.11 0.79 -6.59
N PRO A 105 15.09 -0.55 -6.61
CA PRO A 105 13.86 -1.32 -6.80
C PRO A 105 12.77 -0.96 -5.77
N ALA A 106 13.17 -0.57 -4.56
CA ALA A 106 12.25 -0.10 -3.53
C ALA A 106 11.59 1.23 -3.93
N GLN A 107 12.38 2.20 -4.38
CA GLN A 107 11.87 3.49 -4.86
C GLN A 107 10.97 3.32 -6.09
N VAL A 108 11.35 2.44 -7.02
CA VAL A 108 10.52 2.08 -8.17
C VAL A 108 9.17 1.52 -7.74
N ALA A 109 9.13 0.64 -6.74
CA ALA A 109 7.86 0.09 -6.28
C ALA A 109 6.96 1.10 -5.59
N LEU A 110 7.54 2.01 -4.80
CA LEU A 110 6.79 3.10 -4.18
C LEU A 110 6.25 4.07 -5.23
N ARG A 111 7.09 4.44 -6.20
CA ARG A 111 6.68 5.32 -7.31
C ARG A 111 5.60 4.67 -8.17
N TRP A 112 5.68 3.37 -8.42
CA TRP A 112 4.65 2.62 -9.12
C TRP A 112 3.29 2.77 -8.41
N GLY A 113 3.25 2.58 -7.09
CA GLY A 113 2.00 2.73 -6.32
C GLY A 113 1.40 4.13 -6.43
N LEU A 114 2.25 5.17 -6.33
CA LEU A 114 1.82 6.57 -6.51
C LEU A 114 1.27 6.84 -7.90
N GLN A 115 1.94 6.36 -8.96
CA GLN A 115 1.46 6.53 -10.34
C GLN A 115 0.19 5.74 -10.66
N MET A 116 -0.07 4.66 -9.92
CA MET A 116 -1.35 3.94 -9.96
C MET A 116 -2.49 4.66 -9.23
N GLY A 117 -2.25 5.85 -8.65
CA GLY A 117 -3.24 6.63 -7.93
C GLY A 117 -3.46 6.20 -6.48
N GLN A 118 -2.55 5.40 -5.91
CA GLN A 118 -2.67 4.88 -4.55
C GLN A 118 -1.83 5.70 -3.57
N SER A 119 -2.20 5.71 -2.29
CA SER A 119 -1.25 6.06 -1.23
C SER A 119 -0.35 4.87 -0.94
N VAL A 120 0.94 5.09 -0.68
CA VAL A 120 1.89 4.03 -0.33
C VAL A 120 2.39 4.20 1.10
N LEU A 121 2.38 3.13 1.89
CA LEU A 121 2.74 3.15 3.31
C LEU A 121 3.96 2.27 3.60
N PRO A 122 5.18 2.68 3.18
CA PRO A 122 6.39 1.93 3.49
C PRO A 122 6.72 1.99 4.99
N LYS A 123 7.10 0.85 5.56
CA LYS A 123 7.64 0.77 6.93
C LYS A 123 9.15 0.61 6.89
N SER A 124 9.86 1.42 7.69
CA SER A 124 11.30 1.27 7.94
C SER A 124 11.63 1.81 9.32
N THR A 125 12.59 1.18 10.00
CA THR A 125 13.23 1.70 11.23
C THR A 125 14.59 2.33 10.95
N ARG A 126 15.11 2.19 9.72
CA ARG A 126 16.42 2.71 9.30
C ARG A 126 16.24 4.08 8.67
N GLU A 127 16.85 5.10 9.26
CA GLU A 127 16.75 6.49 8.81
C GLU A 127 17.17 6.67 7.34
N SER A 128 18.24 6.03 6.90
CA SER A 128 18.69 6.08 5.50
C SER A 128 17.62 5.60 4.53
N ARG A 129 16.91 4.52 4.88
CA ARG A 129 15.82 3.95 4.07
C ARG A 129 14.56 4.82 4.12
N ILE A 130 14.32 5.50 5.24
CA ILE A 130 13.22 6.47 5.33
C ILE A 130 13.48 7.61 4.34
N LYS A 131 14.68 8.20 4.36
CA LYS A 131 15.07 9.26 3.41
C LYS A 131 14.96 8.79 1.95
N GLU A 132 15.49 7.60 1.65
CA GLU A 132 15.41 6.99 0.32
C GLU A 132 13.95 6.78 -0.14
N ASN A 133 13.06 6.30 0.76
CA ASN A 133 11.65 6.07 0.45
C ASN A 133 10.88 7.38 0.16
N PHE A 134 11.33 8.52 0.69
CA PHE A 134 10.74 9.83 0.40
C PHE A 134 11.27 10.44 -0.91
N ASP A 135 12.41 9.99 -1.42
CA ASP A 135 13.05 10.49 -2.65
C ASP A 135 12.42 9.86 -3.92
N ILE A 136 11.10 10.01 -4.06
CA ILE A 136 10.29 9.39 -5.13
C ILE A 136 9.32 10.38 -5.80
N PHE A 137 9.34 11.66 -5.43
CA PHE A 137 8.39 12.65 -5.93
C PHE A 137 8.89 13.39 -7.18
N ASP A 138 10.21 13.52 -7.35
CA ASP A 138 10.84 14.37 -8.37
C ASP A 138 10.99 13.70 -9.76
N TRP A 139 10.54 12.46 -9.91
CA TRP A 139 10.66 11.70 -11.16
C TRP A 139 9.48 10.74 -11.32
N SER A 140 9.27 10.24 -12.55
CA SER A 140 8.21 9.27 -12.86
C SER A 140 8.76 8.12 -13.70
N ILE A 141 8.17 6.93 -13.54
CA ILE A 141 8.39 5.79 -14.42
C ILE A 141 7.75 6.10 -15.77
N PRO A 142 8.52 6.10 -16.88
CA PRO A 142 8.01 6.26 -18.24
C PRO A 142 6.99 5.16 -18.59
N GLU A 143 6.01 5.48 -19.44
CA GLU A 143 4.94 4.56 -19.82
C GLU A 143 5.45 3.23 -20.37
N GLU A 144 6.51 3.25 -21.18
CA GLU A 144 7.17 2.05 -21.72
C GLU A 144 7.72 1.09 -20.64
N LEU A 145 8.19 1.65 -19.53
CA LEU A 145 8.72 0.88 -18.40
C LEU A 145 7.59 0.49 -17.45
N PHE A 146 6.58 1.35 -17.35
CA PHE A 146 5.40 1.14 -16.53
C PHE A 146 4.55 -0.02 -17.05
N ALA A 147 4.43 -0.16 -18.37
CA ALA A 147 3.68 -1.24 -18.99
C ALA A 147 4.18 -2.63 -18.57
N LYS A 148 5.50 -2.78 -18.34
CA LYS A 148 6.14 -4.04 -17.95
C LYS A 148 5.65 -4.61 -16.63
N PHE A 149 5.12 -3.77 -15.73
CA PHE A 149 4.55 -4.25 -14.47
C PHE A 149 3.28 -5.09 -14.68
N SER A 150 2.60 -4.92 -15.82
CA SER A 150 1.40 -5.70 -16.17
C SER A 150 1.72 -7.17 -16.47
N ASP A 151 2.96 -7.47 -16.84
CA ASP A 151 3.42 -8.82 -17.18
C ASP A 151 3.76 -9.66 -15.94
N ILE A 152 3.74 -9.06 -14.74
CA ILE A 152 4.08 -9.76 -13.49
C ILE A 152 2.90 -10.63 -13.07
N GLU A 153 3.15 -11.93 -12.94
CA GLU A 153 2.17 -12.90 -12.46
C GLU A 153 1.62 -12.51 -11.08
N GLN A 154 0.30 -12.61 -10.93
CA GLN A 154 -0.39 -12.25 -9.69
C GLN A 154 -0.51 -13.47 -8.78
N ALA A 155 0.15 -13.42 -7.63
CA ALA A 155 0.08 -14.44 -6.60
C ALA A 155 -0.26 -13.80 -5.25
N SER A 156 -1.30 -14.31 -4.58
CA SER A 156 -1.61 -13.86 -3.22
C SER A 156 -0.52 -14.33 -2.27
N THR A 157 0.25 -13.42 -1.71
CA THR A 157 1.02 -13.67 -0.49
C THR A 157 0.02 -13.86 0.64
N HIS A 158 -0.39 -15.09 0.91
CA HIS A 158 -1.10 -15.42 2.15
C HIS A 158 -0.12 -15.25 3.32
N PHE A 159 0.12 -14.01 3.77
CA PHE A 159 0.59 -13.78 5.13
C PHE A 159 -0.62 -13.94 6.06
N VAL A 160 -0.99 -15.20 6.32
CA VAL A 160 -1.84 -15.49 7.48
C VAL A 160 -0.95 -15.27 8.69
N PHE A 161 -1.07 -14.10 9.32
CA PHE A 161 -0.70 -13.99 10.72
C PHE A 161 -1.74 -14.82 11.49
N GLU A 162 -1.52 -16.13 11.61
CA GLU A 162 -2.13 -16.88 12.69
C GLU A 162 -1.56 -16.27 13.96
N VAL A 163 -2.38 -15.48 14.66
CA VAL A 163 -2.09 -15.11 16.04
C VAL A 163 -2.49 -16.33 16.85
N PRO A 164 -1.56 -17.17 17.34
CA PRO A 164 -1.93 -18.24 18.24
C PRO A 164 -2.58 -17.60 19.47
N CYS A 165 -3.83 -17.99 19.71
CA CYS A 165 -4.49 -17.69 20.96
C CYS A 165 -3.81 -18.57 22.01
N ASN A 166 -3.01 -17.98 22.90
CA ASN A 166 -2.48 -18.64 24.08
C ASN A 166 -2.91 -17.87 25.31
#